data_AF-C5P740-F1
#
_entry.id   AF-C5P740-F1
#
_cell.length_a   1.000
_cell.length_b   1.000
_cell.length_c   1.000
_cell.angle_alpha   90.00
_cell.angle_beta   90.00
_cell.angle_gamma   90.00
#
_symmetry.space_group_name_H-M   'P 1'
#
loop_
_entity.id
_entity.type
_entity.pdbx_description
1 polymer ?
#
loop_
_entity_poly.entity_id
_entity_poly.type
_entity_poly.pdbx_seq_one_letter_code
_entity_poly.pdbx_strand_id
1 'polypeptide(L)'
;MRQKMSTFKSSRPAVLELGARYRHLDKEIKANHSGEQIEKADELLFAEMCEICLWGNATDLSLLTSLTHEDIQKLQGAKARKAAEENIIVNDLPAAFAVLNNARKTKKNQERRVDIVLDNAGFELFVDLILAGYLLLSDLATTVILHPKSIPWFVSDVVPKDFGDLVSVLADPQAFFTAPEDKHDPKSNDKPAPPLTENEVAELQFLFSQWSQFHADGKLIIRPNRFWTTAGSYWRIPSEEPDLCNDLKESELVLFKGDLNYRKLTGDAHWDPTTPFSNAIGPLGPGSGIRTLALRTCKADVVVGLPEGEDERIRQTPGGGADSGARKWAWGGKWAVVQFCDGKA
;
A
#
# COMPACT_ATOMS: atom_id res chain seq x y z
N MET A 1 12.46 -14.67 -7.45
CA MET A 1 11.71 -15.57 -6.54
C MET A 1 12.46 -15.81 -5.22
N ARG A 2 13.68 -16.38 -5.21
CA ARG A 2 14.43 -16.64 -3.96
C ARG A 2 14.62 -15.41 -3.07
N GLN A 3 15.08 -14.29 -3.64
CA GLN A 3 15.27 -13.04 -2.90
C GLN A 3 13.97 -12.52 -2.25
N LYS A 4 12.84 -12.57 -2.97
CA LYS A 4 11.52 -12.12 -2.49
C LYS A 4 11.09 -12.89 -1.24
N MET A 5 11.22 -14.22 -1.26
CA MET A 5 10.82 -15.08 -0.14
C MET A 5 11.80 -14.99 1.04
N SER A 6 13.11 -14.83 0.82
CA SER A 6 14.06 -14.56 1.91
C SER A 6 13.71 -13.25 2.63
N THR A 7 13.46 -12.17 1.88
CA THR A 7 13.06 -10.87 2.47
C THR A 7 11.72 -10.93 3.20
N PHE A 8 10.77 -11.73 2.69
CA PHE A 8 9.51 -11.96 3.41
C PHE A 8 9.74 -12.70 4.73
N LYS A 9 10.58 -13.74 4.71
CA LYS A 9 10.92 -14.53 5.89
C LYS A 9 11.62 -13.69 6.97
N SER A 10 12.52 -12.78 6.60
CA SER A 10 13.14 -11.86 7.55
C SER A 10 12.15 -10.89 8.19
N SER A 11 10.96 -10.74 7.61
CA SER A 11 9.88 -9.90 8.14
C SER A 11 8.95 -10.66 9.11
N ARG A 12 9.35 -11.86 9.56
CA ARG A 12 8.57 -12.74 10.46
C ARG A 12 7.91 -12.00 11.63
N PRO A 13 8.62 -11.20 12.46
CA PRO A 13 7.97 -10.55 13.61
C PRO A 13 6.79 -9.66 13.21
N ALA A 14 6.96 -8.84 12.18
CA ALA A 14 5.92 -7.95 11.68
C ALA A 14 4.74 -8.69 11.05
N VAL A 15 4.99 -9.79 10.33
CA VAL A 15 3.92 -10.63 9.75
C VAL A 15 3.04 -11.22 10.85
N LEU A 16 3.66 -11.73 11.92
CA LEU A 16 2.94 -12.31 13.06
C LEU A 16 2.14 -11.27 13.83
N GLU A 17 2.74 -10.11 14.07
CA GLU A 17 2.09 -8.98 14.75
C GLU A 17 0.88 -8.45 13.96
N LEU A 18 1.04 -8.23 12.66
CA LEU A 18 -0.05 -7.77 11.79
C LEU A 18 -1.15 -8.83 11.63
N GLY A 19 -0.79 -10.11 11.56
CA GLY A 19 -1.77 -11.20 11.50
C GLY A 19 -2.68 -11.23 12.73
N ALA A 20 -2.08 -11.17 13.93
CA ALA A 20 -2.83 -11.11 15.18
C ALA A 20 -3.76 -9.89 15.24
N ARG A 21 -3.26 -8.71 14.82
CA ARG A 21 -4.05 -7.48 14.83
C ARG A 21 -5.19 -7.48 13.82
N TYR A 22 -4.97 -8.01 12.63
CA TYR A 22 -6.00 -8.11 11.61
C TYR A 22 -7.18 -8.97 12.08
N ARG A 23 -6.92 -10.11 12.75
CA ARG A 23 -7.98 -10.94 13.32
C ARG A 23 -8.72 -10.23 14.46
N HIS A 24 -8.02 -9.43 15.25
CA HIS A 24 -8.69 -8.60 16.27
C HIS A 24 -9.62 -7.57 15.61
N LEU A 25 -9.14 -6.88 14.58
CA LEU A 25 -9.90 -5.90 13.83
C LEU A 25 -11.17 -6.51 13.20
N ASP A 26 -11.07 -7.71 12.61
CA ASP A 26 -12.24 -8.44 12.09
C ASP A 26 -13.34 -8.63 13.16
N LYS A 27 -12.96 -8.94 14.40
CA LYS A 27 -13.90 -9.09 15.52
C LYS A 27 -14.54 -7.75 15.89
N GLU A 28 -13.75 -6.68 15.97
CA GLU A 28 -14.24 -5.34 16.30
C GLU A 28 -15.23 -4.80 15.27
N ILE A 29 -14.89 -4.91 13.99
CA ILE A 29 -15.74 -4.45 12.88
C ILE A 29 -17.07 -5.22 12.89
N LYS A 30 -17.04 -6.54 13.14
CA LYS A 30 -18.27 -7.35 13.25
C LYS A 30 -19.12 -6.98 14.47
N ALA A 31 -18.49 -6.57 15.57
CA ALA A 31 -19.18 -6.23 16.81
C ALA A 31 -19.81 -4.82 16.81
N ASN A 32 -19.21 -3.85 16.12
CA ASN A 32 -19.61 -2.44 16.18
C ASN A 32 -20.48 -2.03 14.99
N HIS A 33 -21.77 -1.77 15.23
CA HIS A 33 -22.65 -1.11 14.27
C HIS A 33 -23.21 0.22 14.83
N SER A 34 -22.76 1.32 14.21
CA SER A 34 -23.35 2.68 14.11
C SER A 34 -23.10 3.76 15.20
N GLY A 35 -22.60 4.92 14.75
CA GLY A 35 -22.43 6.19 15.49
C GLY A 35 -21.49 7.17 14.76
N GLU A 36 -21.64 8.49 14.95
CA GLU A 36 -20.83 9.56 14.31
C GLU A 36 -19.37 9.57 14.82
N GLN A 37 -19.14 9.12 16.06
CA GLN A 37 -17.79 8.86 16.60
C GLN A 37 -17.04 7.74 15.85
N ILE A 38 -17.72 6.92 15.06
CA ILE A 38 -17.11 5.85 14.25
C ILE A 38 -16.45 6.44 13.00
N GLU A 39 -16.97 7.52 12.40
CA GLU A 39 -16.42 8.01 11.13
C GLU A 39 -15.00 8.55 11.27
N LYS A 40 -14.70 9.28 12.35
CA LYS A 40 -13.33 9.74 12.60
C LYS A 40 -12.39 8.59 12.95
N ALA A 41 -12.89 7.56 13.63
CA ALA A 41 -12.11 6.36 13.93
C ALA A 41 -11.83 5.56 12.65
N ASP A 42 -12.82 5.41 11.76
CA ASP A 42 -12.68 4.80 10.44
C ASP A 42 -11.65 5.56 9.58
N GLU A 43 -11.68 6.90 9.59
CA GLU A 43 -10.71 7.72 8.86
C GLU A 43 -9.28 7.49 9.37
N LEU A 44 -9.09 7.45 10.70
CA LEU A 44 -7.79 7.19 11.31
C LEU A 44 -7.29 5.77 11.03
N LEU A 45 -8.18 4.78 11.08
CA LEU A 45 -7.85 3.40 10.76
C LEU A 45 -7.51 3.23 9.26
N PHE A 46 -8.25 3.89 8.37
CA PHE A 46 -7.93 3.94 6.94
C PHE A 46 -6.55 4.54 6.71
N ALA A 47 -6.25 5.66 7.38
CA ALA A 47 -4.95 6.31 7.26
C ALA A 47 -3.82 5.37 7.71
N GLU A 48 -3.98 4.70 8.85
CA GLU A 48 -3.00 3.75 9.36
C GLU A 48 -2.78 2.55 8.42
N MET A 49 -3.85 1.98 7.86
CA MET A 49 -3.75 0.88 6.89
C MET A 49 -3.01 1.32 5.62
N CYS A 50 -3.26 2.55 5.14
CA CYS A 50 -2.52 3.12 4.02
C CYS A 50 -1.06 3.41 4.37
N GLU A 51 -0.76 3.89 5.58
CA GLU A 51 0.61 4.16 6.02
C GLU A 51 1.44 2.89 6.19
N ILE A 52 0.86 1.80 6.73
CA ILE A 52 1.50 0.49 6.76
C ILE A 52 1.84 0.04 5.33
N CYS A 53 0.94 0.26 4.36
CA CYS A 53 1.21 -0.03 2.95
C CYS A 53 2.25 0.90 2.32
N LEU A 54 2.25 2.17 2.68
CA LEU A 54 3.16 3.20 2.18
C LEU A 54 4.61 2.87 2.56
N TRP A 55 4.83 2.58 3.83
CA TRP A 55 6.16 2.34 4.38
C TRP A 55 6.63 0.90 4.18
N GLY A 56 5.72 -0.07 4.12
CA GLY A 56 6.07 -1.47 3.96
C GLY A 56 7.07 -1.90 5.04
N ASN A 57 8.25 -2.36 4.62
CA ASN A 57 9.32 -2.77 5.54
C ASN A 57 10.30 -1.65 5.92
N ALA A 58 10.11 -0.41 5.44
CA ALA A 58 11.04 0.69 5.63
C ALA A 58 10.94 1.36 7.01
N THR A 59 9.88 1.07 7.78
CA THR A 59 9.65 1.62 9.12
C THR A 59 9.49 0.47 10.12
N ASP A 60 9.93 0.70 11.37
CA ASP A 60 9.63 -0.21 12.47
C ASP A 60 8.11 -0.26 12.66
N LEU A 61 7.48 -1.32 12.17
CA LEU A 61 6.02 -1.46 12.19
C LEU A 61 5.45 -1.50 13.61
N SER A 62 6.27 -1.78 14.63
CA SER A 62 5.83 -1.58 16.02
C SER A 62 5.42 -0.14 16.32
N LEU A 63 5.89 0.82 15.50
CA LEU A 63 5.52 2.24 15.54
C LEU A 63 4.22 2.57 14.77
N LEU A 64 3.75 1.69 13.88
CA LEU A 64 2.65 1.96 12.95
C LEU A 64 1.41 1.09 13.18
N THR A 65 1.35 0.34 14.28
CA THR A 65 0.41 -0.79 14.41
C THR A 65 -0.70 -0.59 15.44
N SER A 66 -1.22 0.62 15.63
CA SER A 66 -2.44 0.81 16.44
C SER A 66 -3.73 0.40 15.68
N LEU A 67 -3.85 -0.83 15.18
CA LEU A 67 -4.92 -1.24 14.24
C LEU A 67 -6.32 -1.43 14.84
N THR A 68 -6.59 -0.95 16.06
CA THR A 68 -7.87 -1.13 16.77
C THR A 68 -8.42 0.22 17.21
N HIS A 69 -9.74 0.35 17.32
CA HIS A 69 -10.33 1.62 17.78
C HIS A 69 -9.86 2.00 19.18
N GLU A 70 -9.67 1.02 20.07
CA GLU A 70 -9.17 1.23 21.42
C GLU A 70 -7.69 1.67 21.42
N ASP A 71 -6.85 1.09 20.56
CA ASP A 71 -5.42 1.43 20.50
C ASP A 71 -5.18 2.78 19.82
N ILE A 72 -6.00 3.14 18.82
CA ILE A 72 -5.99 4.47 18.21
C ILE A 72 -6.19 5.56 19.27
N GLN A 73 -7.02 5.31 20.28
CA GLN A 73 -7.30 6.26 21.36
C GLN A 73 -6.17 6.33 22.41
N LYS A 74 -5.26 5.34 22.46
CA LYS A 74 -4.16 5.32 23.43
C LYS A 74 -3.00 6.22 22.99
N LEU A 75 -2.38 6.87 23.98
CA LEU A 75 -1.34 7.90 23.82
C LEU A 75 -0.04 7.40 23.17
N GLN A 76 0.23 6.10 23.26
CA GLN A 76 1.42 5.46 22.66
C GLN A 76 1.28 5.32 21.13
N GLY A 77 0.10 4.91 20.64
CA GLY A 77 -0.19 4.86 19.20
C GLY A 77 -0.17 6.23 18.53
N ALA A 78 -0.62 7.27 19.24
CA ALA A 78 -0.58 8.64 18.75
C ALA A 78 0.85 9.22 18.58
N LYS A 79 1.83 8.82 19.40
CA LYS A 79 3.21 9.32 19.28
C LYS A 79 3.97 8.67 18.13
N ALA A 80 3.78 7.37 17.95
CA ALA A 80 4.49 6.61 16.94
C ALA A 80 3.98 6.92 15.52
N ARG A 81 2.67 7.12 15.36
CA ARG A 81 2.06 7.70 14.14
C ARG A 81 2.62 9.07 13.80
N LYS A 82 2.67 10.01 14.77
CA LYS A 82 3.23 11.35 14.55
C LYS A 82 4.66 11.33 14.01
N ALA A 83 5.50 10.41 14.49
CA ALA A 83 6.88 10.30 14.03
C ALA A 83 6.99 9.76 12.58
N ALA A 84 6.05 8.90 12.16
CA ALA A 84 5.99 8.43 10.77
C ALA A 84 5.35 9.48 9.84
N GLU A 85 4.30 10.17 10.31
CA GLU A 85 3.66 11.31 9.65
C GLU A 85 4.66 12.45 9.37
N GLU A 86 5.64 12.68 10.25
CA GLU A 86 6.68 13.71 10.05
C GLU A 86 7.47 13.55 8.74
N ASN A 87 7.57 12.33 8.22
CA ASN A 87 8.26 12.07 6.94
C ASN A 87 7.29 11.99 5.74
N ILE A 88 5.97 12.13 5.95
CA ILE A 88 4.97 12.24 4.89
C ILE A 88 4.77 13.72 4.57
N ILE A 89 5.39 14.19 3.48
CA ILE A 89 5.48 15.63 3.16
C ILE A 89 4.15 16.17 2.59
N VAL A 90 3.41 15.31 1.91
CA VAL A 90 2.07 15.61 1.38
C VAL A 90 1.17 14.45 1.76
N ASN A 91 0.01 14.72 2.36
CA ASN A 91 -0.89 13.69 2.85
C ASN A 91 -2.35 13.97 2.50
N ASP A 92 -2.81 13.39 1.39
CA ASP A 92 -4.19 13.50 0.91
C ASP A 92 -5.08 12.31 1.30
N LEU A 93 -4.67 11.49 2.28
CA LEU A 93 -5.49 10.36 2.77
C LEU A 93 -6.91 10.79 3.23
N PRO A 94 -7.11 11.94 3.90
CA PRO A 94 -8.46 12.38 4.28
C PRO A 94 -9.39 12.55 3.07
N ALA A 95 -8.88 13.05 1.94
CA ALA A 95 -9.67 13.22 0.72
C ALA A 95 -10.02 11.88 0.08
N ALA A 96 -9.06 10.93 0.04
CA ALA A 96 -9.29 9.58 -0.45
C ALA A 96 -10.30 8.81 0.43
N PHE A 97 -10.22 8.94 1.75
CA PHE A 97 -11.20 8.36 2.67
C PHE A 97 -12.60 8.95 2.44
N ALA A 98 -12.71 10.26 2.29
CA ALA A 98 -14.00 10.93 2.09
C ALA A 98 -14.75 10.40 0.86
N VAL A 99 -14.06 10.14 -0.26
CA VAL A 99 -14.70 9.57 -1.46
C VAL A 99 -15.16 8.12 -1.25
N LEU A 100 -14.35 7.28 -0.60
CA LEU A 100 -14.74 5.90 -0.29
C LEU A 100 -15.91 5.85 0.69
N ASN A 101 -15.87 6.67 1.75
CA ASN A 101 -16.93 6.73 2.73
C ASN A 101 -18.23 7.29 2.14
N ASN A 102 -18.14 8.29 1.26
CA ASN A 102 -19.30 8.78 0.52
C ASN A 102 -19.89 7.69 -0.39
N ALA A 103 -19.05 6.92 -1.10
CA ALA A 103 -19.50 5.78 -1.89
C ALA A 103 -20.18 4.72 -1.01
N ARG A 104 -19.60 4.36 0.15
CA ARG A 104 -20.22 3.47 1.15
C ARG A 104 -21.61 3.94 1.57
N LYS A 105 -21.78 5.25 1.84
CA LYS A 105 -23.06 5.85 2.25
C LYS A 105 -24.10 5.89 1.12
N THR A 106 -23.68 6.22 -0.10
CA THR A 106 -24.59 6.52 -1.23
C THR A 106 -24.85 5.34 -2.17
N LYS A 107 -23.92 4.39 -2.26
CA LYS A 107 -23.95 3.26 -3.20
C LYS A 107 -24.18 1.90 -2.52
N LYS A 108 -24.96 1.85 -1.43
CA LYS A 108 -25.11 0.66 -0.55
C LYS A 108 -25.27 -0.69 -1.28
N ASN A 109 -26.08 -0.74 -2.34
CA ASN A 109 -26.37 -1.97 -3.11
C ASN A 109 -25.69 -2.04 -4.47
N GLN A 110 -24.69 -1.18 -4.72
CA GLN A 110 -23.90 -1.19 -5.94
C GLN A 110 -22.47 -1.60 -5.63
N GLU A 111 -21.76 -2.07 -6.65
CA GLU A 111 -20.34 -2.34 -6.54
C GLU A 111 -19.58 -1.06 -6.19
N ARG A 112 -18.68 -1.19 -5.21
CA ARG A 112 -17.70 -0.18 -4.82
C ARG A 112 -16.33 -0.82 -4.99
N ARG A 113 -15.80 -0.72 -6.20
CA ARG A 113 -14.52 -1.32 -6.58
C ARG A 113 -13.36 -0.43 -6.13
N VAL A 114 -12.30 -1.02 -5.59
CA VAL A 114 -11.00 -0.37 -5.37
C VAL A 114 -9.93 -1.16 -6.12
N ASP A 115 -9.08 -0.47 -6.84
CA ASP A 115 -7.97 -1.07 -7.58
C ASP A 115 -6.65 -0.75 -6.90
N ILE A 116 -5.74 -1.72 -6.83
CA ILE A 116 -4.39 -1.54 -6.29
C ILE A 116 -3.38 -1.96 -7.36
N VAL A 117 -2.66 -0.99 -7.92
CA VAL A 117 -1.50 -1.21 -8.80
C VAL A 117 -0.28 -1.43 -7.94
N LEU A 118 0.19 -2.68 -7.93
CA LEU A 118 1.17 -3.18 -6.98
C LEU A 118 2.59 -2.75 -7.32
N ASP A 119 3.43 -2.70 -6.30
CA ASP A 119 4.89 -2.55 -6.41
C ASP A 119 5.57 -3.88 -6.07
N ASN A 120 6.12 -4.05 -4.86
CA ASN A 120 6.97 -5.19 -4.51
C ASN A 120 6.22 -6.38 -3.90
N ALA A 121 6.75 -7.58 -4.16
CA ALA A 121 6.37 -8.82 -3.51
C ALA A 121 6.92 -8.92 -2.07
N GLY A 122 6.60 -10.02 -1.39
CA GLY A 122 7.05 -10.26 -0.02
C GLY A 122 6.24 -9.44 0.97
N PHE A 123 6.91 -8.69 1.85
CA PHE A 123 6.23 -7.99 2.94
C PHE A 123 5.31 -6.87 2.44
N GLU A 124 5.71 -6.14 1.39
CA GLU A 124 4.85 -5.11 0.79
C GLU A 124 3.55 -5.71 0.23
N LEU A 125 3.63 -6.83 -0.49
CA LEU A 125 2.44 -7.55 -0.96
C LEU A 125 1.56 -8.05 0.20
N PHE A 126 2.18 -8.52 1.29
CA PHE A 126 1.44 -8.94 2.48
C PHE A 126 0.64 -7.79 3.10
N VAL A 127 1.25 -6.61 3.25
CA VAL A 127 0.52 -5.45 3.77
C VAL A 127 -0.52 -4.91 2.79
N ASP A 128 -0.28 -5.01 1.48
CA ASP A 128 -1.28 -4.69 0.45
C ASP A 128 -2.51 -5.59 0.56
N LEU A 129 -2.34 -6.88 0.90
CA LEU A 129 -3.44 -7.80 1.17
C LEU A 129 -4.15 -7.52 2.50
N ILE A 130 -3.42 -7.07 3.52
CA ILE A 130 -4.00 -6.58 4.78
C ILE A 130 -4.92 -5.37 4.51
N LEU A 131 -4.46 -4.39 3.72
CA LEU A 131 -5.27 -3.25 3.29
C LEU A 131 -6.48 -3.69 2.47
N ALA A 132 -6.29 -4.56 1.48
CA ALA A 132 -7.39 -5.09 0.66
C ALA A 132 -8.45 -5.80 1.52
N GLY A 133 -8.01 -6.64 2.46
CA GLY A 133 -8.88 -7.31 3.40
C GLY A 133 -9.62 -6.33 4.31
N TYR A 134 -8.93 -5.32 4.84
CA TYR A 134 -9.55 -4.25 5.64
C TYR A 134 -10.62 -3.48 4.86
N LEU A 135 -10.35 -3.10 3.61
CA LEU A 135 -11.31 -2.37 2.77
C LEU A 135 -12.60 -3.18 2.56
N LEU A 136 -12.47 -4.50 2.42
CA LEU A 136 -13.61 -5.43 2.31
C LEU A 136 -14.33 -5.63 3.65
N LEU A 137 -13.60 -5.75 4.75
CA LEU A 137 -14.18 -5.93 6.09
C LEU A 137 -14.96 -4.69 6.55
N SER A 138 -14.41 -3.50 6.32
CA SER A 138 -14.99 -2.21 6.72
C SER A 138 -16.10 -1.69 5.80
N ASP A 139 -16.44 -2.46 4.76
CA ASP A 139 -17.42 -2.12 3.72
C ASP A 139 -17.09 -0.83 2.94
N LEU A 140 -15.84 -0.35 3.03
CA LEU A 140 -15.33 0.75 2.20
C LEU A 140 -15.21 0.32 0.73
N ALA A 141 -15.00 -0.96 0.48
CA ALA A 141 -15.05 -1.59 -0.84
C ALA A 141 -15.90 -2.87 -0.79
N THR A 142 -16.61 -3.17 -1.87
CA THR A 142 -17.24 -4.50 -2.08
C THR A 142 -16.34 -5.44 -2.85
N THR A 143 -15.45 -4.87 -3.66
CA THR A 143 -14.53 -5.59 -4.56
C THR A 143 -13.18 -4.89 -4.54
N VAL A 144 -12.10 -5.64 -4.38
CA VAL A 144 -10.72 -5.14 -4.51
C VAL A 144 -10.01 -5.90 -5.64
N ILE A 145 -9.41 -5.16 -6.56
CA ILE A 145 -8.67 -5.72 -7.69
C ILE A 145 -7.20 -5.37 -7.58
N LEU A 146 -6.36 -6.38 -7.54
CA LEU A 146 -4.92 -6.26 -7.45
C LEU A 146 -4.30 -6.44 -8.83
N HIS A 147 -3.44 -5.50 -9.22
CA HIS A 147 -2.81 -5.46 -10.53
C HIS A 147 -1.31 -5.76 -10.41
N PRO A 148 -0.89 -7.02 -10.54
CA PRO A 148 0.53 -7.38 -10.64
C PRO A 148 1.09 -7.12 -12.04
N LYS A 149 2.43 -7.15 -12.13
CA LYS A 149 3.16 -7.17 -13.39
C LYS A 149 2.98 -8.53 -14.09
N SER A 150 2.97 -8.54 -15.42
CA SER A 150 2.81 -9.78 -16.20
C SER A 150 4.07 -10.65 -16.31
N ILE A 151 5.24 -10.06 -16.03
CA ILE A 151 6.57 -10.70 -16.13
C ILE A 151 7.45 -10.23 -14.97
N PRO A 152 8.55 -10.94 -14.66
CA PRO A 152 9.55 -10.42 -13.73
C PRO A 152 9.98 -9.01 -14.14
N TRP A 153 9.81 -8.07 -13.21
CA TRP A 153 10.00 -6.64 -13.45
C TRP A 153 10.67 -6.03 -12.22
N PHE A 154 11.63 -5.13 -12.42
CA PHE A 154 12.32 -4.39 -11.36
C PHE A 154 12.71 -5.22 -10.10
N VAL A 155 13.20 -6.45 -10.33
CA VAL A 155 13.66 -7.41 -9.30
C VAL A 155 12.56 -7.94 -8.39
N SER A 156 11.90 -7.06 -7.64
CA SER A 156 10.97 -7.38 -6.56
C SER A 156 9.50 -7.20 -6.95
N ASP A 157 9.16 -6.64 -8.12
CA ASP A 157 7.76 -6.37 -8.43
C ASP A 157 6.88 -7.62 -8.42
N VAL A 158 5.65 -7.49 -7.91
CA VAL A 158 4.68 -8.57 -7.82
C VAL A 158 4.33 -9.10 -9.21
N VAL A 159 4.41 -10.42 -9.37
CA VAL A 159 3.82 -11.17 -10.49
C VAL A 159 2.76 -12.15 -9.95
N PRO A 160 1.83 -12.67 -10.78
CA PRO A 160 0.76 -13.55 -10.29
C PRO A 160 1.21 -14.72 -9.42
N LYS A 161 2.40 -15.29 -9.70
CA LYS A 161 2.96 -16.39 -8.91
C LYS A 161 3.26 -15.99 -7.46
N ASP A 162 3.70 -14.75 -7.21
CA ASP A 162 4.08 -14.30 -5.87
C ASP A 162 2.88 -14.31 -4.91
N PHE A 163 1.65 -14.14 -5.41
CA PHE A 163 0.43 -14.31 -4.65
C PHE A 163 0.21 -15.74 -4.19
N GLY A 164 0.32 -16.70 -5.11
CA GLY A 164 0.18 -18.12 -4.78
C GLY A 164 1.24 -18.57 -3.78
N ASP A 165 2.46 -18.06 -3.92
CA ASP A 165 3.55 -18.33 -2.98
C ASP A 165 3.24 -17.76 -1.59
N LEU A 166 2.80 -16.50 -1.50
CA LEU A 166 2.44 -15.85 -0.23
C LEU A 166 1.26 -16.56 0.47
N VAL A 167 0.19 -16.87 -0.26
CA VAL A 167 -0.98 -17.58 0.28
C VAL A 167 -0.59 -18.98 0.77
N SER A 168 0.30 -19.67 0.06
CA SER A 168 0.83 -20.98 0.49
C SER A 168 1.62 -20.88 1.79
N VAL A 169 2.37 -19.80 2.00
CA VAL A 169 3.05 -19.54 3.28
C VAL A 169 2.03 -19.37 4.42
N LEU A 170 0.91 -18.70 4.19
CA LEU A 170 -0.12 -18.52 5.22
C LEU A 170 -0.91 -19.80 5.52
N ALA A 171 -0.98 -20.73 4.57
CA ALA A 171 -1.59 -22.04 4.77
C ALA A 171 -0.74 -22.95 5.68
N ASP A 172 0.59 -22.92 5.49
CA ASP A 172 1.57 -23.65 6.31
C ASP A 172 2.69 -22.72 6.82
N PRO A 173 2.38 -21.81 7.75
CA PRO A 173 3.33 -20.81 8.23
C PRO A 173 4.46 -21.43 9.04
N GLN A 174 4.17 -22.54 9.75
CA GLN A 174 5.15 -23.27 10.52
C GLN A 174 6.29 -23.75 9.62
N ALA A 175 5.98 -24.47 8.53
CA ALA A 175 7.01 -24.99 7.64
C ALA A 175 7.88 -23.87 7.03
N PHE A 176 7.28 -22.75 6.63
CA PHE A 176 8.02 -21.66 6.01
C PHE A 176 8.96 -20.92 7.00
N PHE A 177 8.41 -20.49 8.15
CA PHE A 177 9.14 -19.65 9.10
C PHE A 177 10.16 -20.42 9.94
N THR A 178 10.05 -21.75 10.05
CA THR A 178 11.07 -22.58 10.72
C THR A 178 12.00 -23.33 9.79
N ALA A 179 11.78 -23.29 8.47
CA ALA A 179 12.74 -23.87 7.54
C ALA A 179 14.14 -23.26 7.78
N PRO A 180 15.23 -24.01 7.53
CA PRO A 180 16.57 -23.43 7.57
C PRO A 180 16.67 -22.20 6.65
N GLU A 181 17.47 -21.21 7.02
CA GLU A 181 17.82 -20.13 6.09
C GLU A 181 18.67 -20.69 4.94
N ASP A 182 18.61 -20.03 3.79
CA ASP A 182 19.39 -20.45 2.63
C ASP A 182 20.88 -20.29 2.97
N LYS A 183 21.69 -21.34 2.85
CA LYS A 183 23.12 -21.34 3.24
C LYS A 183 23.97 -20.33 2.48
N HIS A 184 23.41 -19.72 1.44
CA HIS A 184 24.03 -18.70 0.62
C HIS A 184 23.56 -17.27 0.96
N ASP A 185 22.69 -17.08 1.97
CA ASP A 185 22.32 -15.76 2.46
C ASP A 185 23.45 -15.23 3.38
N PRO A 186 24.13 -14.13 3.01
CA PRO A 186 25.20 -13.56 3.81
C PRO A 186 24.76 -13.03 5.19
N LYS A 187 23.45 -12.96 5.46
CA LYS A 187 22.88 -12.62 6.77
C LYS A 187 22.46 -13.84 7.61
N SER A 188 22.63 -15.05 7.09
CA SER A 188 22.24 -16.28 7.77
C SER A 188 23.07 -16.51 9.04
N ASN A 189 22.43 -16.31 10.19
CA ASN A 189 22.91 -16.89 11.43
C ASN A 189 22.44 -18.35 11.43
N ASP A 190 23.35 -19.32 11.40
CA ASP A 190 23.11 -20.79 11.36
C ASP A 190 22.20 -21.37 12.46
N LYS A 191 21.52 -20.53 13.26
CA LYS A 191 20.55 -20.94 14.27
C LYS A 191 19.16 -21.08 13.64
N PRO A 192 18.52 -22.26 13.75
CA PRO A 192 17.14 -22.43 13.31
C PRO A 192 16.22 -21.48 14.09
N ALA A 193 15.31 -20.82 13.38
CA ALA A 193 14.33 -19.94 13.99
C ALA A 193 13.41 -20.76 14.93
N PRO A 194 12.98 -20.20 16.08
CA PRO A 194 12.13 -20.94 17.03
C PRO A 194 10.80 -21.33 16.37
N PRO A 195 10.17 -22.44 16.78
CA PRO A 195 8.80 -22.77 16.36
C PRO A 195 7.83 -21.61 16.56
N LEU A 196 6.83 -21.51 15.68
CA LEU A 196 5.68 -20.65 15.96
C LEU A 196 4.84 -21.31 17.06
N THR A 197 4.22 -20.48 17.89
CA THR A 197 3.20 -20.91 18.84
C THR A 197 1.93 -21.33 18.10
N GLU A 198 1.08 -22.14 18.74
CA GLU A 198 -0.22 -22.51 18.18
C GLU A 198 -1.09 -21.30 17.85
N ASN A 199 -1.00 -20.24 18.68
CA ASN A 199 -1.73 -19.01 18.44
C ASN A 199 -1.21 -18.29 17.19
N GLU A 200 0.10 -18.11 17.04
CA GLU A 200 0.72 -17.50 15.85
C GLU A 200 0.34 -18.24 14.56
N VAL A 201 0.32 -19.57 14.58
CA VAL A 201 -0.14 -20.38 13.44
C VAL A 201 -1.62 -20.11 13.15
N ALA A 202 -2.46 -20.09 14.18
CA ALA A 202 -3.90 -19.84 14.03
C ALA A 202 -4.22 -18.45 13.47
N GLU A 203 -3.44 -17.42 13.85
CA GLU A 203 -3.59 -16.05 13.33
C GLU A 203 -3.30 -15.97 11.82
N LEU A 204 -2.23 -16.63 11.35
CA LEU A 204 -1.88 -16.63 9.93
C LEU A 204 -2.81 -17.53 9.09
N GLN A 205 -3.25 -18.66 9.63
CA GLN A 205 -4.25 -19.51 8.97
C GLN A 205 -5.63 -18.85 8.89
N PHE A 206 -5.96 -17.96 9.83
CA PHE A 206 -7.14 -17.11 9.74
C PHE A 206 -7.07 -16.19 8.51
N LEU A 207 -5.93 -15.51 8.29
CA LEU A 207 -5.73 -14.69 7.08
C LEU A 207 -5.90 -15.53 5.81
N PHE A 208 -5.23 -16.68 5.75
CA PHE A 208 -5.35 -17.61 4.62
C PHE A 208 -6.81 -17.96 4.32
N SER A 209 -7.57 -18.35 5.34
CA SER A 209 -8.96 -18.76 5.20
C SER A 209 -9.84 -17.60 4.71
N GLN A 210 -9.69 -16.42 5.32
CA GLN A 210 -10.52 -15.28 4.99
C GLN A 210 -10.23 -14.73 3.58
N TRP A 211 -8.97 -14.57 3.21
CA TRP A 211 -8.61 -14.07 1.88
C TRP A 211 -8.96 -15.07 0.79
N SER A 212 -8.83 -16.37 1.06
CA SER A 212 -9.31 -17.42 0.16
C SER A 212 -10.82 -17.33 -0.04
N GLN A 213 -11.58 -17.04 1.02
CA GLN A 213 -13.02 -16.82 0.92
C GLN A 213 -13.35 -15.56 0.11
N PHE A 214 -12.68 -14.43 0.36
CA PHE A 214 -12.88 -13.22 -0.45
C PHE A 214 -12.58 -13.46 -1.93
N HIS A 215 -11.54 -14.23 -2.24
CA HIS A 215 -11.25 -14.61 -3.62
C HIS A 215 -12.33 -15.53 -4.21
N ALA A 216 -12.78 -16.54 -3.46
CA ALA A 216 -13.85 -17.45 -3.90
C ALA A 216 -15.19 -16.73 -4.14
N ASP A 217 -15.49 -15.71 -3.32
CA ASP A 217 -16.67 -14.86 -3.45
C ASP A 217 -16.56 -13.82 -4.58
N GLY A 218 -15.41 -13.74 -5.27
CA GLY A 218 -15.15 -12.73 -6.31
C GLY A 218 -14.91 -11.32 -5.78
N LYS A 219 -14.66 -11.16 -4.47
CA LYS A 219 -14.40 -9.86 -3.82
C LYS A 219 -12.93 -9.46 -3.85
N LEU A 220 -12.01 -10.41 -3.92
CA LEU A 220 -10.57 -10.16 -4.04
C LEU A 220 -10.06 -10.79 -5.34
N ILE A 221 -9.69 -9.97 -6.31
CA ILE A 221 -9.38 -10.42 -7.68
C ILE A 221 -7.95 -10.02 -8.05
N ILE A 222 -7.22 -10.89 -8.75
CA ILE A 222 -5.90 -10.59 -9.30
C ILE A 222 -6.02 -10.47 -10.82
N ARG A 223 -5.67 -9.31 -11.39
CA ARG A 223 -5.72 -9.05 -12.84
C ARG A 223 -4.39 -8.50 -13.36
N PRO A 224 -3.49 -9.33 -13.93
CA PRO A 224 -2.31 -8.83 -14.60
C PRO A 224 -2.70 -8.12 -15.91
N ASN A 225 -2.00 -7.05 -16.26
CA ASN A 225 -2.08 -6.43 -17.58
C ASN A 225 -0.66 -6.12 -18.08
N ARG A 226 -0.39 -6.37 -19.37
CA ARG A 226 0.93 -6.17 -19.98
C ARG A 226 1.36 -4.69 -20.00
N PHE A 227 0.39 -3.77 -19.98
CA PHE A 227 0.64 -2.33 -19.89
C PHE A 227 1.52 -1.95 -18.71
N TRP A 228 1.32 -2.59 -17.55
CA TRP A 228 2.11 -2.30 -16.36
C TRP A 228 3.62 -2.50 -16.56
N THR A 229 3.99 -3.35 -17.52
CA THR A 229 5.36 -3.69 -17.92
C THR A 229 5.82 -3.05 -19.23
N THR A 230 5.08 -2.07 -19.78
CA THR A 230 5.58 -1.25 -20.90
C THR A 230 6.55 -0.17 -20.38
N ALA A 231 7.33 0.44 -21.28
CA ALA A 231 8.26 1.51 -20.90
C ALA A 231 7.58 2.88 -20.71
N GLY A 232 6.36 3.06 -21.20
CA GLY A 232 5.66 4.34 -21.23
C GLY A 232 5.16 4.81 -19.86
N SER A 233 4.90 6.11 -19.77
CA SER A 233 4.15 6.72 -18.68
C SER A 233 2.68 6.29 -18.72
N TYR A 234 1.99 6.46 -17.60
CA TYR A 234 0.55 6.17 -17.52
C TYR A 234 -0.31 7.19 -18.26
N TRP A 235 0.26 8.31 -18.72
CA TRP A 235 -0.40 9.24 -19.64
C TRP A 235 -0.81 8.57 -20.95
N ARG A 236 -0.21 7.42 -21.27
CA ARG A 236 -0.49 6.65 -22.48
C ARG A 236 -1.64 5.68 -22.32
N ILE A 237 -2.13 5.41 -21.10
CA ILE A 237 -3.26 4.49 -20.85
C ILE A 237 -4.46 4.81 -21.77
N PRO A 238 -4.93 6.06 -21.88
CA PRO A 238 -6.12 6.34 -22.70
C PRO A 238 -5.94 6.04 -24.20
N SER A 239 -4.72 6.16 -24.72
CA SER A 239 -4.44 5.99 -26.15
C SER A 239 -3.93 4.59 -26.52
N GLU A 240 -3.12 3.97 -25.66
CA GLU A 240 -2.47 2.69 -25.93
C GLU A 240 -3.27 1.50 -25.36
N GLU A 241 -4.03 1.70 -24.27
CA GLU A 241 -4.82 0.64 -23.60
C GLU A 241 -6.21 1.16 -23.16
N PRO A 242 -7.08 1.53 -24.13
CA PRO A 242 -8.38 2.14 -23.84
C PRO A 242 -9.31 1.23 -23.03
N ASP A 243 -9.22 -0.09 -23.19
CA ASP A 243 -10.03 -1.04 -22.41
C ASP A 243 -9.63 -1.02 -20.93
N LEU A 244 -8.33 -0.97 -20.63
CA LEU A 244 -7.84 -0.78 -19.25
C LEU A 244 -8.28 0.59 -18.71
N CYS A 245 -8.19 1.65 -19.52
CA CYS A 245 -8.65 2.99 -19.14
C CYS A 245 -10.13 2.98 -18.72
N ASN A 246 -10.98 2.35 -19.53
CA ASN A 246 -12.41 2.27 -19.27
C ASN A 246 -12.72 1.38 -18.05
N ASP A 247 -12.03 0.25 -17.90
CA ASP A 247 -12.17 -0.62 -16.73
C ASP A 247 -11.78 0.10 -15.42
N LEU A 248 -10.73 0.92 -15.43
CA LEU A 248 -10.30 1.69 -14.25
C LEU A 248 -11.28 2.81 -13.87
N LYS A 249 -12.08 3.34 -14.82
CA LYS A 249 -13.13 4.34 -14.52
C LYS A 249 -14.26 3.77 -13.65
N GLU A 250 -14.46 2.46 -13.65
CA GLU A 250 -15.45 1.80 -12.78
C GLU A 250 -15.02 1.80 -11.31
N SER A 251 -13.73 2.03 -11.03
CA SER A 251 -13.20 2.05 -9.66
C SER A 251 -13.64 3.30 -8.88
N GLU A 252 -13.98 3.15 -7.61
CA GLU A 252 -14.12 4.30 -6.70
C GLU A 252 -12.76 4.94 -6.41
N LEU A 253 -11.69 4.14 -6.42
CA LEU A 253 -10.32 4.59 -6.17
C LEU A 253 -9.30 3.62 -6.79
N VAL A 254 -8.37 4.15 -7.59
CA VAL A 254 -7.19 3.42 -8.07
C VAL A 254 -5.96 3.87 -7.28
N LEU A 255 -5.46 2.96 -6.45
CA LEU A 255 -4.29 3.13 -5.60
C LEU A 255 -3.03 2.65 -6.33
N PHE A 256 -2.03 3.51 -6.46
CA PHE A 256 -0.73 3.20 -7.07
C PHE A 256 0.35 3.11 -6.00
N LYS A 257 0.96 1.94 -5.84
CA LYS A 257 2.02 1.69 -4.85
C LYS A 257 3.40 2.04 -5.39
N GLY A 258 4.22 2.67 -4.56
CA GLY A 258 5.67 2.72 -4.75
C GLY A 258 6.17 3.72 -5.79
N ASP A 259 7.49 3.78 -5.90
CA ASP A 259 8.21 4.81 -6.64
C ASP A 259 8.05 4.68 -8.16
N LEU A 260 8.11 3.46 -8.70
CA LEU A 260 8.00 3.25 -10.14
C LEU A 260 6.62 3.64 -10.68
N ASN A 261 5.55 3.30 -9.96
CA ASN A 261 4.20 3.68 -10.37
C ASN A 261 4.04 5.21 -10.30
N TYR A 262 4.62 5.89 -9.30
CA TYR A 262 4.63 7.36 -9.22
C TYR A 262 5.39 8.03 -10.37
N ARG A 263 6.57 7.50 -10.73
CA ARG A 263 7.33 7.96 -11.88
C ARG A 263 6.53 7.81 -13.17
N LYS A 264 5.85 6.67 -13.36
CA LYS A 264 4.96 6.48 -14.51
C LYS A 264 3.73 7.40 -14.48
N LEU A 265 3.15 7.68 -13.32
CA LEU A 265 2.06 8.65 -13.16
C LEU A 265 2.51 10.05 -13.59
N THR A 266 3.70 10.48 -13.18
CA THR A 266 4.23 11.83 -13.40
C THR A 266 5.06 11.98 -14.68
N GLY A 267 5.14 10.92 -15.51
CA GLY A 267 5.95 10.91 -16.72
C GLY A 267 7.47 10.93 -16.49
N ASP A 268 7.93 10.74 -15.25
CA ASP A 268 9.34 10.77 -14.84
C ASP A 268 10.06 12.05 -15.29
N ALA A 269 9.32 13.16 -15.39
CA ALA A 269 9.81 14.41 -15.94
C ALA A 269 10.48 15.31 -14.88
N HIS A 270 11.24 16.30 -15.35
CA HIS A 270 11.88 17.31 -14.52
C HIS A 270 10.88 18.43 -14.16
N TRP A 271 9.96 18.13 -13.26
CA TRP A 271 8.95 19.07 -12.78
C TRP A 271 9.50 20.10 -11.80
N ASP A 272 8.88 21.28 -11.79
CA ASP A 272 8.90 22.13 -10.60
C ASP A 272 8.24 21.35 -9.44
N PRO A 273 8.90 21.20 -8.29
CA PRO A 273 8.36 20.45 -7.15
C PRO A 273 6.99 20.93 -6.65
N THR A 274 6.64 22.18 -6.91
CA THR A 274 5.35 22.79 -6.53
C THR A 274 4.24 22.54 -7.55
N THR A 275 4.55 21.98 -8.73
CA THR A 275 3.56 21.67 -9.77
C THR A 275 2.43 20.83 -9.16
N PRO A 276 1.15 21.19 -9.30
CA PRO A 276 0.06 20.39 -8.72
C PRO A 276 0.06 18.95 -9.23
N PHE A 277 -0.13 17.98 -8.32
CA PHE A 277 -0.17 16.55 -8.68
C PHE A 277 -1.23 16.26 -9.75
N SER A 278 -2.39 16.90 -9.66
CA SER A 278 -3.48 16.83 -10.65
C SER A 278 -3.04 17.18 -12.07
N ASN A 279 -2.08 18.10 -12.22
CA ASN A 279 -1.53 18.50 -13.51
C ASN A 279 -0.43 17.54 -13.96
N ALA A 280 0.42 17.12 -13.03
CA ALA A 280 1.55 16.24 -13.30
C ALA A 280 1.14 14.83 -13.74
N ILE A 281 -0.06 14.36 -13.38
CA ILE A 281 -0.59 13.08 -13.86
C ILE A 281 -1.25 13.14 -15.25
N GLY A 282 -1.23 14.31 -15.89
CA GLY A 282 -1.59 14.48 -17.28
C GLY A 282 -3.02 13.99 -17.60
N PRO A 283 -3.21 13.12 -18.60
CA PRO A 283 -4.51 12.57 -18.98
C PRO A 283 -5.27 11.80 -17.89
N LEU A 284 -4.62 11.48 -16.77
CA LEU A 284 -5.26 10.84 -15.61
C LEU A 284 -5.76 11.86 -14.57
N GLY A 285 -5.53 13.15 -14.80
CA GLY A 285 -5.95 14.26 -13.93
C GLY A 285 -7.46 14.53 -13.95
N PRO A 286 -7.88 15.76 -13.59
CA PRO A 286 -9.28 16.16 -13.58
C PRO A 286 -9.98 15.89 -14.93
N GLY A 287 -11.18 15.33 -14.88
CA GLY A 287 -11.95 14.93 -16.07
C GLY A 287 -11.57 13.59 -16.70
N SER A 288 -10.58 12.86 -16.16
CA SER A 288 -10.19 11.53 -16.66
C SER A 288 -11.24 10.45 -16.41
N GLY A 289 -12.13 10.66 -15.43
CA GLY A 289 -13.05 9.66 -14.89
C GLY A 289 -12.39 8.67 -13.94
N ILE A 290 -11.12 8.84 -13.57
CA ILE A 290 -10.36 7.94 -12.71
C ILE A 290 -9.94 8.69 -11.44
N ARG A 291 -10.29 8.17 -10.27
CA ARG A 291 -9.75 8.68 -8.99
C ARG A 291 -8.42 8.01 -8.71
N THR A 292 -7.37 8.79 -8.53
CA THR A 292 -6.01 8.30 -8.33
C THR A 292 -5.53 8.62 -6.93
N LEU A 293 -4.98 7.63 -6.23
CA LEU A 293 -4.21 7.82 -5.01
C LEU A 293 -2.82 7.21 -5.20
N ALA A 294 -1.76 8.00 -5.03
CA ALA A 294 -0.40 7.49 -5.05
C ALA A 294 0.13 7.35 -3.62
N LEU A 295 0.59 6.15 -3.25
CA LEU A 295 1.30 5.90 -1.99
C LEU A 295 2.78 5.67 -2.32
N ARG A 296 3.62 6.69 -2.16
CA ARG A 296 5.00 6.66 -2.64
C ARG A 296 6.00 7.04 -1.55
N THR A 297 6.91 6.11 -1.24
CA THR A 297 8.20 6.46 -0.64
C THR A 297 9.13 7.01 -1.72
N CYS A 298 9.75 8.17 -1.48
CA CYS A 298 10.56 8.88 -2.47
C CYS A 298 11.90 8.14 -2.69
N LYS A 299 12.07 7.54 -3.87
CA LYS A 299 13.29 6.80 -4.28
C LYS A 299 13.83 7.24 -5.65
N ALA A 300 13.40 8.40 -6.14
CA ALA A 300 13.83 8.98 -7.41
C ALA A 300 13.69 10.51 -7.39
N ASP A 301 14.38 11.17 -8.34
CA ASP A 301 14.37 12.63 -8.43
C ASP A 301 12.96 13.19 -8.49
N VAL A 302 12.10 12.77 -9.42
CA VAL A 302 10.77 13.38 -9.63
C VAL A 302 9.96 13.54 -8.33
N VAL A 303 9.41 14.73 -8.09
CA VAL A 303 8.43 15.02 -7.03
C VAL A 303 7.59 16.21 -7.50
N VAL A 304 6.33 16.24 -7.10
CA VAL A 304 5.38 17.30 -7.44
C VAL A 304 4.46 17.56 -6.26
N GLY A 305 3.68 18.64 -6.30
CA GLY A 305 2.64 18.98 -5.34
C GLY A 305 3.17 19.31 -3.94
N LEU A 306 4.44 19.69 -3.81
CA LEU A 306 4.99 20.13 -2.53
C LEU A 306 4.51 21.56 -2.19
N PRO A 307 4.36 21.89 -0.90
CA PRO A 307 4.22 23.27 -0.48
C PRO A 307 5.42 24.13 -0.91
N GLU A 308 5.18 25.41 -1.15
CA GLU A 308 6.22 26.39 -1.45
C GLU A 308 7.32 26.40 -0.36
N GLY A 309 8.58 26.33 -0.78
CA GLY A 309 9.74 26.34 0.12
C GLY A 309 10.08 24.98 0.76
N GLU A 310 9.25 23.95 0.58
CA GLU A 310 9.44 22.66 1.25
C GLU A 310 10.61 21.85 0.68
N ASP A 311 10.80 21.86 -0.65
CA ASP A 311 11.96 21.22 -1.30
C ASP A 311 13.28 21.89 -0.87
N GLU A 312 13.29 23.23 -0.80
CA GLU A 312 14.40 24.01 -0.26
C GLU A 312 14.70 23.62 1.18
N ARG A 313 13.68 23.61 2.06
CA ARG A 313 13.82 23.26 3.47
C ARG A 313 14.44 21.87 3.64
N ILE A 314 13.96 20.86 2.92
CA ILE A 314 14.46 19.50 3.05
C ILE A 314 15.86 19.36 2.45
N ARG A 315 16.18 20.04 1.34
CA ARG A 315 17.54 20.05 0.79
C ARG A 315 18.60 20.57 1.77
N GLN A 316 18.24 21.48 2.66
CA GLN A 316 19.13 22.00 3.71
C GLN A 316 19.41 21.00 4.85
N THR A 317 18.66 19.90 4.94
CA THR A 317 18.91 18.86 5.95
C THR A 317 20.19 18.06 5.64
N PRO A 318 20.81 17.40 6.64
CA PRO A 318 21.97 16.54 6.39
C PRO A 318 21.66 15.45 5.36
N GLY A 319 22.43 15.41 4.27
CA GLY A 319 22.19 14.50 3.13
C GLY A 319 21.06 14.94 2.18
N GLY A 320 20.48 16.12 2.40
CA GLY A 320 19.35 16.63 1.61
C GLY A 320 19.70 17.10 0.20
N GLY A 321 20.96 17.50 -0.02
CA GLY A 321 21.50 17.82 -1.34
C GLY A 321 21.71 19.30 -1.65
N ALA A 322 21.60 20.19 -0.65
CA ALA A 322 21.89 21.64 -0.80
C ALA A 322 23.28 21.93 -1.39
N ASP A 323 24.28 21.10 -1.10
CA ASP A 323 25.64 21.20 -1.63
C ASP A 323 25.74 21.04 -3.15
N SER A 324 24.81 20.28 -3.74
CA SER A 324 24.84 19.87 -5.14
C SER A 324 23.69 20.44 -5.98
N GLY A 325 22.68 21.04 -5.33
CA GLY A 325 21.40 21.40 -5.95
C GLY A 325 20.49 20.20 -6.29
N ALA A 326 21.01 18.96 -6.21
CA ALA A 326 20.23 17.75 -6.43
C ALA A 326 19.30 17.46 -5.26
N ARG A 327 18.18 16.79 -5.53
CA ARG A 327 17.20 16.37 -4.52
C ARG A 327 17.58 15.03 -3.89
N LYS A 328 18.77 14.97 -3.30
CA LYS A 328 19.32 13.74 -2.68
C LYS A 328 18.39 13.16 -1.60
N TRP A 329 17.63 14.02 -0.91
CA TRP A 329 16.62 13.60 0.05
C TRP A 329 15.58 12.64 -0.52
N ALA A 330 15.26 12.77 -1.82
CA ALA A 330 14.21 12.01 -2.50
C ALA A 330 14.69 10.64 -3.04
N TRP A 331 15.93 10.22 -2.75
CA TRP A 331 16.50 8.97 -3.28
C TRP A 331 16.51 7.83 -2.25
N GLY A 332 16.48 8.17 -0.96
CA GLY A 332 16.73 7.22 0.12
C GLY A 332 15.50 6.50 0.67
N GLY A 333 14.30 6.81 0.19
CA GLY A 333 13.05 6.25 0.73
C GLY A 333 12.69 6.76 2.14
N LYS A 334 13.42 7.74 2.68
CA LYS A 334 13.17 8.32 4.01
C LYS A 334 11.88 9.13 4.05
N TRP A 335 11.59 9.84 2.96
CA TRP A 335 10.43 10.71 2.83
C TRP A 335 9.38 10.05 1.95
N ALA A 336 8.12 10.47 2.13
CA ALA A 336 7.01 9.97 1.37
C ALA A 336 6.04 11.08 0.96
N VAL A 337 5.27 10.81 -0.08
CA VAL A 337 4.12 11.60 -0.49
C VAL A 337 2.91 10.68 -0.66
N VAL A 338 1.76 11.15 -0.20
CA VAL A 338 0.45 10.56 -0.44
C VAL A 338 -0.40 11.59 -1.14
N GLN A 339 -0.64 11.36 -2.43
CA GLN A 339 -1.26 12.36 -3.30
C GLN A 339 -2.51 11.82 -3.97
N PHE A 340 -3.59 12.58 -3.87
CA PHE A 340 -4.90 12.21 -4.39
C PHE A 340 -5.32 13.16 -5.52
N CYS A 341 -5.99 12.62 -6.53
CA CYS A 341 -6.68 13.39 -7.56
C CYS A 341 -8.05 12.78 -7.81
N ASP A 342 -9.11 13.57 -7.66
CA ASP A 342 -10.46 13.17 -8.07
C ASP A 342 -10.66 13.46 -9.56
N GLY A 343 -10.29 12.50 -10.42
CA GLY A 343 -10.53 12.62 -11.85
C GLY A 343 -12.01 12.50 -12.26
N LYS A 344 -12.93 12.22 -11.33
CA LYS A 344 -14.38 12.15 -11.57
C LYS A 344 -15.11 13.45 -11.23
N ALA A 345 -14.45 14.40 -10.57
CA ALA A 345 -15.01 15.69 -10.17
C ALA A 345 -15.18 16.68 -11.34
#